data_AF-A0A2U3LTG9-F1
#
_entry.id   AF-A0A2U3LTG9-F1
#
_cell.length_a   1.000
_cell.length_b   1.000
_cell.length_c   1.000
_cell.angle_alpha   90.00
_cell.angle_beta   90.00
_cell.angle_gamma   90.00
#
_symmetry.space_group_name_H-M   'P 1'
#
loop_
_entity.id
_entity.type
_entity.pdbx_description
1 polymer ?
#
loop_
_entity_poly.entity_id
_entity_poly.type
_entity_poly.pdbx_seq_one_letter_code
_entity_poly.pdbx_strand_id
1 'polypeptide(L)'
;MDRLDLAEYYDLFDGALTERYGDTFKVGFGAIEDRFREVRKGLPKGRALTVDDVMAIFHPSLPYVDDWTKPDEAGLEERMSKYDASTLIRNLNARHDLKLIRPIIYCFRELSLTALVLHHVYPEKYSMCSHHIASLLYITGRDKAGTVPGYYLEYCRELELWGARFNLNVVQTEFSLWTWYWRVNHGSSEERREHRRRFDRDPWAKKRRAEKIKDSLKVVDKLGFARFFLHTDDPNDPTLGAIIAWREFEARARELLYRRGHREAYDDSFTMAASVMPLLRRELNIDYGPLWRSRNDVMHKNSVMPSDEARVVVDGVRRFIESTRGKLGPQ
;
A
#
# COMPACT_ATOMS: atom_id res chain seq x y z
N MET A 1 -24.10 -14.91 0.91
CA MET A 1 -24.02 -13.44 1.01
C MET A 1 -22.54 -13.15 1.21
N ASP A 2 -21.76 -13.16 0.13
CA ASP A 2 -20.30 -13.46 0.20
C ASP A 2 -19.41 -12.29 -0.21
N ARG A 3 -19.94 -11.06 -0.23
CA ARG A 3 -19.18 -9.86 -0.62
C ARG A 3 -18.80 -9.07 0.61
N LEU A 4 -17.58 -8.52 0.59
CA LEU A 4 -17.11 -7.61 1.62
C LEU A 4 -17.97 -6.34 1.60
N ASP A 5 -18.43 -5.91 2.76
CA ASP A 5 -19.03 -4.61 2.98
C ASP A 5 -18.39 -3.96 4.21
N LEU A 6 -17.64 -2.88 4.02
CA LEU A 6 -17.01 -2.19 5.16
C LEU A 6 -18.00 -1.35 5.98
N ALA A 7 -19.16 -1.00 5.43
CA ALA A 7 -20.17 -0.28 6.20
C ALA A 7 -20.72 -1.14 7.34
N GLU A 8 -20.92 -2.44 7.11
CA GLU A 8 -21.30 -3.42 8.15
C GLU A 8 -20.31 -3.40 9.33
N TYR A 9 -19.01 -3.31 9.05
CA TYR A 9 -17.99 -3.24 10.10
C TYR A 9 -17.93 -1.89 10.82
N TYR A 10 -18.43 -0.82 10.21
CA TYR A 10 -18.60 0.46 10.90
C TYR A 10 -19.73 0.35 11.94
N ASP A 11 -20.85 -0.27 11.56
CA ASP A 11 -21.99 -0.49 12.46
C ASP A 11 -21.63 -1.37 13.66
N LEU A 12 -20.65 -2.27 13.49
CA LEU A 12 -20.14 -3.16 14.54
C LEU A 12 -19.06 -2.53 15.43
N PHE A 13 -18.64 -1.29 15.16
CA PHE A 13 -17.50 -0.65 15.83
C PHE A 13 -17.73 -0.48 17.33
N ASP A 14 -18.92 -0.01 17.75
CA ASP A 14 -19.27 0.15 19.17
C ASP A 14 -19.14 -1.18 19.94
N GLY A 15 -19.58 -2.28 19.33
CA GLY A 15 -19.47 -3.60 19.92
C GLY A 15 -18.00 -4.03 20.08
N ALA A 16 -17.17 -3.78 19.07
CA ALA A 16 -15.75 -4.09 19.14
C ALA A 16 -15.00 -3.24 20.18
N LEU A 17 -15.36 -1.97 20.36
CA LEU A 17 -14.83 -1.12 21.43
C LEU A 17 -15.21 -1.65 22.80
N THR A 18 -16.48 -2.01 23.00
CA THR A 18 -16.96 -2.59 24.26
C THR A 18 -16.23 -3.88 24.61
N GLU A 19 -16.02 -4.76 23.63
CA GLU A 19 -15.29 -6.01 23.80
C GLU A 19 -13.81 -5.79 24.19
N ARG A 20 -13.17 -4.76 23.63
CA ARG A 20 -11.75 -4.48 23.87
C ARG A 20 -11.48 -3.68 25.14
N TYR A 21 -12.24 -2.62 25.36
CA TYR A 21 -11.98 -1.61 26.40
C TYR A 21 -13.05 -1.57 27.50
N GLY A 22 -14.18 -2.25 27.32
CA GLY A 22 -15.31 -2.19 28.25
C GLY A 22 -16.19 -0.95 28.11
N ASP A 23 -15.93 -0.08 27.13
CA ASP A 23 -16.70 1.13 26.84
C ASP A 23 -16.78 1.37 25.31
N THR A 24 -17.84 2.04 24.87
CA THR A 24 -18.03 2.55 23.51
C THR A 24 -17.40 3.93 23.30
N PHE A 25 -17.11 4.66 24.39
CA PHE A 25 -16.58 6.03 24.38
C PHE A 25 -17.44 7.03 23.60
N LYS A 26 -18.73 6.76 23.36
CA LYS A 26 -19.63 7.61 22.56
C LYS A 26 -19.64 9.07 23.00
N VAL A 27 -19.68 9.30 24.31
CA VAL A 27 -19.68 10.66 24.89
C VAL A 27 -18.35 11.37 24.57
N GLY A 28 -17.22 10.68 24.72
CA GLY A 28 -15.90 11.23 24.39
C GLY A 28 -15.75 11.53 22.91
N PHE A 29 -16.15 10.60 22.03
CA PHE A 29 -16.14 10.81 20.59
C PHE A 29 -17.02 11.99 20.16
N GLY A 30 -18.21 12.16 20.76
CA GLY A 30 -19.06 13.33 20.51
C GLY A 30 -18.38 14.64 20.93
N ALA A 31 -17.80 14.67 22.14
CA ALA A 31 -17.15 15.86 22.68
C ALA A 31 -15.92 16.29 21.86
N ILE A 32 -15.09 15.34 21.42
CA ILE A 32 -13.91 15.65 20.60
C ILE A 32 -14.31 16.09 19.18
N GLU A 33 -15.36 15.48 18.60
CA GLU A 33 -15.91 15.89 17.31
C GLU A 33 -16.41 17.33 17.33
N ASP A 34 -17.20 17.71 18.35
CA ASP A 34 -17.70 19.07 18.52
C ASP A 34 -16.55 20.07 18.70
N ARG A 35 -15.52 19.72 19.48
CA ARG A 35 -14.33 20.55 19.68
C ARG A 35 -13.58 20.81 18.37
N PHE A 36 -13.36 19.78 17.56
CA PHE A 36 -12.61 19.88 16.31
C PHE A 36 -13.43 20.42 15.13
N ARG A 37 -14.77 20.44 15.22
CA ARG A 37 -15.63 21.08 14.22
C ARG A 37 -15.35 22.57 14.07
N GLU A 38 -15.05 23.27 15.17
CA GLU A 38 -14.69 24.69 15.14
C GLU A 38 -13.25 24.94 14.64
N VAL A 39 -12.33 24.01 14.93
CA VAL A 39 -10.96 24.05 14.37
C VAL A 39 -10.99 23.85 12.86
N ARG A 40 -11.82 22.92 12.39
CA ARG A 40 -12.05 22.63 10.96
C ARG A 40 -12.44 23.85 10.14
N LYS A 41 -13.30 24.70 10.68
CA LYS A 41 -13.74 25.93 10.00
C LYS A 41 -12.59 26.93 9.83
N GLY A 42 -11.63 26.93 10.77
CA GLY A 42 -10.46 27.80 10.78
C GLY A 42 -10.80 29.29 10.86
N LEU A 43 -9.82 30.13 11.21
CA LEU A 43 -10.02 31.58 11.21
C LEU A 43 -10.25 32.12 9.78
N PRO A 44 -11.19 33.08 9.59
CA PRO A 44 -11.93 33.80 10.62
C PRO A 44 -13.29 33.17 11.03
N LYS A 45 -13.71 32.06 10.41
CA LYS A 45 -15.06 31.48 10.57
C LYS A 45 -15.21 30.49 11.73
N GLY A 46 -14.10 30.05 12.29
CA GLY A 46 -13.99 29.17 13.45
C GLY A 46 -12.87 29.66 14.35
N ARG A 47 -12.04 28.74 14.86
CA ARG A 47 -10.93 29.09 15.75
C ARG A 47 -9.61 28.45 15.34
N ALA A 48 -8.52 28.97 15.90
CA ALA A 48 -7.19 28.40 15.75
C ALA A 48 -7.09 27.08 16.55
N LEU A 49 -6.25 26.15 16.08
CA LEU A 49 -5.87 24.95 16.82
C LEU A 49 -4.94 25.36 17.98
N THR A 50 -5.28 24.96 19.20
CA THR A 50 -4.46 25.20 20.40
C THR A 50 -3.87 23.91 20.95
N VAL A 51 -2.92 24.03 21.88
CA VAL A 51 -2.36 22.88 22.60
C VAL A 51 -3.45 22.10 23.33
N ASP A 52 -4.38 22.79 23.99
CA ASP A 52 -5.53 22.20 24.70
C ASP A 52 -6.35 21.26 23.80
N ASP A 53 -6.48 21.57 22.51
CA ASP A 53 -7.20 20.71 21.57
C ASP A 53 -6.49 19.39 21.32
N VAL A 54 -5.17 19.45 21.20
CA VAL A 54 -4.34 18.26 21.02
C VAL A 54 -4.33 17.44 22.31
N MET A 55 -4.23 18.09 23.46
CA MET A 55 -4.28 17.43 24.77
C MET A 55 -5.63 16.78 25.06
N ALA A 56 -6.73 17.36 24.56
CA ALA A 56 -8.08 16.81 24.69
C ALA A 56 -8.26 15.46 23.98
N ILE A 57 -7.45 15.14 22.95
CA ILE A 57 -7.45 13.81 22.32
C ILE A 57 -7.08 12.73 23.34
N PHE A 58 -6.21 13.04 24.31
CA PHE A 58 -5.75 12.09 25.34
C PHE A 58 -6.61 12.12 26.61
N HIS A 59 -7.85 12.61 26.51
CA HIS A 59 -8.77 12.59 27.65
C HIS A 59 -9.21 11.14 27.95
N PRO A 60 -9.35 10.72 29.23
CA PRO A 60 -9.72 9.34 29.59
C PRO A 60 -11.08 8.87 29.08
N SER A 61 -11.92 9.77 28.55
CA SER A 61 -13.17 9.41 27.89
C SER A 61 -12.98 8.95 26.44
N LEU A 62 -11.74 8.80 25.97
CA LEU A 62 -11.37 8.32 24.64
C LEU A 62 -10.38 7.16 24.78
N PRO A 63 -10.35 6.21 23.84
CA PRO A 63 -9.46 5.04 23.93
C PRO A 63 -7.99 5.39 23.68
N TYR A 64 -7.69 6.60 23.21
CA TYR A 64 -6.36 6.94 22.68
C TYR A 64 -5.25 6.93 23.74
N VAL A 65 -5.57 7.21 25.01
CA VAL A 65 -4.56 7.21 26.08
C VAL A 65 -4.03 5.82 26.39
N ASP A 66 -4.78 4.77 26.08
CA ASP A 66 -4.38 3.38 26.31
C ASP A 66 -3.42 2.85 25.22
N ASP A 67 -3.52 3.41 24.01
CA ASP A 67 -2.77 2.93 22.84
C ASP A 67 -1.71 3.93 22.33
N TRP A 68 -1.77 5.21 22.73
CA TRP A 68 -0.80 6.26 22.33
C TRP A 68 -0.18 6.99 23.52
N THR A 69 1.10 7.35 23.37
CA THR A 69 1.81 8.17 24.34
C THR A 69 1.29 9.61 24.31
N LYS A 70 0.73 10.06 25.44
CA LYS A 70 0.36 11.46 25.65
C LYS A 70 1.60 12.36 25.52
N PRO A 71 1.57 13.41 24.68
CA PRO A 71 2.71 14.31 24.53
C PRO A 71 2.91 15.19 25.78
N ASP A 72 4.16 15.63 25.98
CA ASP A 72 4.48 16.69 26.94
C ASP A 72 3.86 18.02 26.50
N GLU A 73 3.03 18.61 27.35
CA GLU A 73 2.19 19.76 27.04
C GLU A 73 3.03 21.02 26.78
N ALA A 74 3.96 21.35 27.68
CA ALA A 74 4.79 22.54 27.56
C ALA A 74 5.66 22.50 26.31
N GLY A 75 6.32 21.37 26.04
CA GLY A 75 7.12 21.20 24.84
C GLY A 75 6.27 21.19 23.56
N LEU A 76 5.03 20.68 23.62
CA LEU A 76 4.11 20.72 22.49
C LEU A 76 3.65 22.15 22.20
N GLU A 77 3.26 22.92 23.21
CA GLU A 77 2.84 24.31 23.08
C GLU A 77 3.95 25.17 22.46
N GLU A 78 5.18 25.04 22.96
CA GLU A 78 6.35 25.77 22.42
C GLU A 78 6.53 25.48 20.92
N ARG A 79 6.45 24.21 20.51
CA ARG A 79 6.59 23.83 19.10
C ARG A 79 5.43 24.33 18.25
N MET A 80 4.19 24.18 18.73
CA MET A 80 3.00 24.65 18.00
C MET A 80 3.04 26.17 17.78
N SER A 81 3.50 26.93 18.77
CA SER A 81 3.73 28.37 18.65
C SER A 81 4.85 28.68 17.66
N LYS A 82 6.03 28.03 17.82
CA LYS A 82 7.20 28.23 16.95
C LYS A 82 6.93 27.99 15.47
N TYR A 83 6.15 26.96 15.13
CA TYR A 83 5.86 26.59 13.75
C TYR A 83 4.52 27.13 13.21
N ASP A 84 3.78 27.88 14.03
CA ASP A 84 2.42 28.33 13.73
C ASP A 84 1.53 27.17 13.21
N ALA A 85 1.28 26.20 14.09
CA ALA A 85 0.52 24.99 13.79
C ALA A 85 -0.83 25.29 13.12
N SER A 86 -1.51 26.34 13.59
CA SER A 86 -2.81 26.77 13.06
C SER A 86 -2.72 27.19 11.59
N THR A 87 -1.71 27.99 11.23
CA THR A 87 -1.50 28.37 9.82
C THR A 87 -1.12 27.16 8.97
N LEU A 88 -0.26 26.26 9.47
CA LEU A 88 0.12 25.04 8.74
C LEU A 88 -1.11 24.16 8.45
N ILE A 89 -1.92 23.89 9.46
CA ILE A 89 -3.15 23.10 9.35
C ILE A 89 -4.12 23.76 8.37
N ARG A 90 -4.36 25.08 8.48
CA ARG A 90 -5.22 25.82 7.54
C ARG A 90 -4.71 25.75 6.11
N ASN A 91 -3.40 25.92 5.91
CA ASN A 91 -2.79 25.88 4.58
C ASN A 91 -2.87 24.49 3.95
N LEU A 92 -2.84 23.42 4.74
CA LEU A 92 -3.06 22.07 4.24
C LEU A 92 -4.44 21.96 3.56
N ASN A 93 -5.49 22.54 4.18
CA ASN A 93 -6.85 22.58 3.67
C ASN A 93 -7.34 21.22 3.13
N ALA A 94 -7.14 20.17 3.94
CA ALA A 94 -7.50 18.79 3.60
C ALA A 94 -6.85 18.21 2.32
N ARG A 95 -5.77 18.82 1.78
CA ARG A 95 -5.08 18.35 0.57
C ARG A 95 -3.97 17.35 0.88
N HIS A 96 -3.91 16.24 0.14
CA HIS A 96 -2.77 15.32 0.19
C HIS A 96 -1.51 15.90 -0.49
N ASP A 97 -0.85 16.85 0.16
CA ASP A 97 0.35 17.51 -0.33
C ASP A 97 1.56 17.20 0.57
N LEU A 98 2.58 16.57 -0.02
CA LEU A 98 3.81 16.18 0.68
C LEU A 98 4.59 17.38 1.23
N LYS A 99 4.58 18.52 0.53
CA LYS A 99 5.30 19.72 0.95
C LYS A 99 4.61 20.40 2.13
N LEU A 100 3.30 20.27 2.25
CA LEU A 100 2.52 20.85 3.35
C LEU A 100 2.49 19.95 4.59
N ILE A 101 2.48 18.63 4.41
CA ILE A 101 2.49 17.67 5.53
C ILE A 101 3.83 17.64 6.28
N ARG A 102 4.95 17.78 5.57
CA ARG A 102 6.29 17.71 6.19
C ARG A 102 6.47 18.72 7.34
N PRO A 103 6.20 20.03 7.17
CA PRO A 103 6.24 21.00 8.26
C PRO A 103 5.32 20.65 9.44
N ILE A 104 4.14 20.09 9.17
CA ILE A 104 3.18 19.69 10.22
C ILE A 104 3.76 18.55 11.06
N ILE A 105 4.42 17.57 10.43
CA ILE A 105 5.11 16.49 11.14
C ILE A 105 6.24 17.02 12.02
N TYR A 106 7.01 18.01 11.55
CA TYR A 106 8.02 18.65 12.39
C TYR A 106 7.42 19.43 13.56
N CYS A 107 6.30 20.10 13.35
CA CYS A 107 5.56 20.82 14.39
C CYS A 107 5.13 19.87 15.52
N PHE A 108 4.53 18.73 15.18
CA PHE A 108 4.11 17.71 16.16
C PHE A 108 5.22 16.70 16.51
N ARG A 109 6.45 16.93 16.04
CA ARG A 109 7.66 16.10 16.22
C ARG A 109 7.60 14.70 15.57
N GLU A 110 6.44 14.07 15.51
CA GLU A 110 6.29 12.70 15.04
C GLU A 110 5.03 12.50 14.18
N LEU A 111 5.05 11.42 13.39
CA LEU A 111 3.93 11.08 12.52
C LEU A 111 2.69 10.67 13.33
N SER A 112 2.85 9.90 14.41
CA SER A 112 1.72 9.36 15.19
C SER A 112 0.82 10.47 15.73
N LEU A 113 1.41 11.47 16.40
CA LEU A 113 0.66 12.63 16.90
C LEU A 113 0.09 13.47 15.75
N THR A 114 0.85 13.65 14.67
CA THR A 114 0.36 14.35 13.47
C THR A 114 -0.88 13.67 12.90
N ALA A 115 -0.86 12.33 12.81
CA ALA A 115 -1.92 11.53 12.24
C ALA A 115 -3.19 11.58 13.11
N LEU A 116 -3.05 11.54 14.43
CA LEU A 116 -4.15 11.75 15.38
C LEU A 116 -4.79 13.13 15.23
N VAL A 117 -3.97 14.19 15.21
CA VAL A 117 -4.49 15.56 15.04
C VAL A 117 -5.20 15.70 13.68
N LEU A 118 -4.59 15.23 12.60
CA LEU A 118 -5.19 15.32 11.26
C LEU A 118 -6.43 14.44 11.10
N HIS A 119 -6.53 13.30 11.78
CA HIS A 119 -7.74 12.48 11.84
C HIS A 119 -8.93 13.31 12.35
N HIS A 120 -8.76 14.10 13.41
CA HIS A 120 -9.85 14.90 13.96
C HIS A 120 -10.10 16.22 13.20
N VAL A 121 -9.03 16.83 12.66
CA VAL A 121 -9.17 18.06 11.87
C VAL A 121 -9.71 17.76 10.47
N TYR A 122 -9.36 16.66 9.84
CA TYR A 122 -9.73 16.37 8.45
C TYR A 122 -10.15 14.90 8.30
N PRO A 123 -11.24 14.47 8.97
CA PRO A 123 -11.66 13.06 9.02
C PRO A 123 -12.02 12.48 7.64
N GLU A 124 -12.34 13.35 6.69
CA GLU A 124 -12.62 12.99 5.31
C GLU A 124 -11.38 12.62 4.49
N LYS A 125 -10.18 12.96 4.99
CA LYS A 125 -8.93 12.90 4.20
C LYS A 125 -7.77 12.24 4.93
N TYR A 126 -7.80 12.16 6.25
CA TYR A 126 -6.69 11.68 7.08
C TYR A 126 -7.17 10.74 8.17
N SER A 127 -6.27 9.88 8.63
CA SER A 127 -6.53 8.90 9.70
C SER A 127 -5.29 8.76 10.61
N MET A 128 -5.39 7.95 11.68
CA MET A 128 -4.36 7.75 12.71
C MET A 128 -3.15 6.92 12.27
N CYS A 129 -3.16 6.37 11.05
CA CYS A 129 -2.05 5.58 10.49
C CYS A 129 -1.76 4.26 11.22
N SER A 130 -2.63 3.26 11.04
CA SER A 130 -2.40 1.91 11.58
C SER A 130 -1.50 1.04 10.68
N HIS A 131 -0.41 0.51 11.25
CA HIS A 131 0.48 -0.43 10.56
C HIS A 131 -0.21 -1.75 10.18
N HIS A 132 -1.17 -2.23 10.99
CA HIS A 132 -1.91 -3.45 10.70
C HIS A 132 -2.78 -3.26 9.45
N ILE A 133 -3.48 -2.14 9.37
CA ILE A 133 -4.29 -1.78 8.19
C ILE A 133 -3.37 -1.56 6.98
N ALA A 134 -2.22 -0.90 7.17
CA ALA A 134 -1.29 -0.67 6.08
C ALA A 134 -0.78 -1.98 5.47
N SER A 135 -0.45 -2.96 6.33
CA SER A 135 -0.03 -4.30 5.92
C SER A 135 -1.15 -5.04 5.20
N LEU A 136 -2.37 -5.01 5.74
CA LEU A 136 -3.56 -5.62 5.11
C LEU A 136 -3.77 -5.12 3.67
N LEU A 137 -3.60 -3.81 3.47
CA LEU A 137 -3.80 -3.13 2.19
C LEU A 137 -2.54 -3.10 1.30
N TYR A 138 -1.45 -3.75 1.70
CA TYR A 138 -0.15 -3.76 1.01
C TYR A 138 0.42 -2.36 0.69
N ILE A 139 0.26 -1.42 1.63
CA ILE A 139 0.85 -0.08 1.52
C ILE A 139 2.31 -0.15 1.98
N THR A 140 3.24 0.11 1.07
CA THR A 140 4.69 -0.05 1.32
C THR A 140 5.46 1.28 1.32
N GLY A 141 4.84 2.39 0.93
CA GLY A 141 5.42 3.75 1.01
C GLY A 141 6.49 4.06 -0.02
N ARG A 142 6.64 3.23 -1.05
CA ARG A 142 7.76 3.31 -1.99
C ARG A 142 7.47 4.09 -3.26
N ASP A 143 6.20 4.29 -3.61
CA ASP A 143 5.82 4.86 -4.91
C ASP A 143 6.06 6.38 -5.03
N LYS A 144 6.21 7.12 -3.91
CA LYS A 144 6.25 8.61 -3.95
C LYS A 144 7.29 9.32 -3.09
N ALA A 145 8.23 8.63 -2.43
CA ALA A 145 9.46 9.23 -1.87
C ALA A 145 10.28 8.28 -0.99
N GLY A 146 9.79 7.08 -0.62
CA GLY A 146 10.46 6.26 0.40
C GLY A 146 10.60 6.97 1.76
N THR A 147 9.80 8.01 2.01
CA THR A 147 9.85 8.83 3.23
C THR A 147 8.60 8.60 4.07
N VAL A 148 8.72 8.72 5.40
CA VAL A 148 7.60 8.59 6.36
C VAL A 148 6.37 9.44 5.97
N PRO A 149 6.51 10.73 5.58
CA PRO A 149 5.36 11.54 5.15
C PRO A 149 4.73 11.06 3.84
N GLY A 150 5.53 10.51 2.92
CA GLY A 150 5.05 9.94 1.66
C GLY A 150 4.24 8.67 1.88
N TYR A 151 4.73 7.79 2.76
CA TYR A 151 4.01 6.60 3.22
C TYR A 151 2.66 6.96 3.84
N TYR A 152 2.63 7.95 4.75
CA TYR A 152 1.39 8.38 5.39
C TYR A 152 0.34 8.91 4.40
N LEU A 153 0.77 9.71 3.41
CA LEU A 153 -0.13 10.20 2.36
C LEU A 153 -0.63 9.09 1.43
N GLU A 154 0.22 8.09 1.14
CA GLU A 154 -0.22 6.90 0.41
C GLU A 154 -1.29 6.15 1.20
N TYR A 155 -1.09 5.99 2.50
CA TYR A 155 -2.01 5.32 3.39
C TYR A 155 -3.37 6.01 3.44
N CYS A 156 -3.41 7.33 3.64
CA CYS A 156 -4.67 8.08 3.69
C CYS A 156 -5.42 8.06 2.34
N ARG A 157 -4.71 8.13 1.21
CA ARG A 157 -5.31 8.00 -0.13
C ARG A 157 -5.90 6.63 -0.37
N GLU A 158 -5.23 5.58 0.13
CA GLU A 158 -5.75 4.23 0.01
C GLU A 158 -7.04 4.10 0.81
N LEU A 159 -7.06 4.57 2.06
CA LEU A 159 -8.29 4.58 2.86
C LEU A 159 -9.40 5.39 2.20
N GLU A 160 -9.11 6.53 1.59
CA GLU A 160 -10.12 7.31 0.86
C GLU A 160 -10.73 6.52 -0.31
N LEU A 161 -9.89 5.81 -1.06
CA LEU A 161 -10.34 4.97 -2.17
C LEU A 161 -11.18 3.77 -1.70
N TRP A 162 -10.79 3.17 -0.58
CA TRP A 162 -11.59 2.11 0.07
C TRP A 162 -12.92 2.66 0.58
N GLY A 163 -12.91 3.79 1.27
CA GLY A 163 -14.11 4.43 1.81
C GLY A 163 -15.10 4.84 0.74
N ALA A 164 -14.63 5.45 -0.35
CA ALA A 164 -15.47 5.84 -1.48
C ALA A 164 -16.27 4.66 -2.08
N ARG A 165 -15.74 3.43 -2.01
CA ARG A 165 -16.45 2.24 -2.47
C ARG A 165 -17.63 1.84 -1.58
N PHE A 166 -17.52 2.08 -0.28
CA PHE A 166 -18.51 1.69 0.73
C PHE A 166 -19.30 2.88 1.28
N ASN A 167 -19.18 4.05 0.64
CA ASN A 167 -19.79 5.31 1.10
C ASN A 167 -19.38 5.70 2.53
N LEU A 168 -18.10 5.51 2.83
CA LEU A 168 -17.46 5.87 4.09
C LEU A 168 -16.40 6.94 3.86
N ASN A 169 -16.21 7.81 4.85
CA ASN A 169 -15.06 8.69 4.87
C ASN A 169 -13.78 7.97 5.33
N VAL A 170 -12.63 8.65 5.32
CA VAL A 170 -11.33 8.04 5.66
C VAL A 170 -11.31 7.48 7.09
N VAL A 171 -11.83 8.24 8.06
CA VAL A 171 -11.89 7.81 9.47
C VAL A 171 -12.83 6.63 9.67
N GLN A 172 -14.01 6.68 9.08
CA GLN A 172 -14.98 5.58 9.11
C GLN A 172 -14.39 4.32 8.47
N THR A 173 -13.64 4.47 7.38
CA THR A 173 -12.95 3.35 6.73
C THR A 173 -11.84 2.77 7.61
N GLU A 174 -11.06 3.61 8.29
CA GLU A 174 -10.08 3.17 9.29
C GLU A 174 -10.76 2.36 10.40
N PHE A 175 -11.86 2.86 10.96
CA PHE A 175 -12.62 2.16 12.00
C PHE A 175 -13.22 0.85 11.50
N SER A 176 -13.81 0.82 10.30
CA SER A 176 -14.32 -0.42 9.70
C SER A 176 -13.23 -1.48 9.51
N LEU A 177 -12.06 -1.09 9.01
CA LEU A 177 -10.94 -2.01 8.81
C LEU A 177 -10.34 -2.47 10.14
N TRP A 178 -10.32 -1.61 11.15
CA TRP A 178 -9.95 -1.98 12.51
C TRP A 178 -10.96 -2.95 13.13
N THR A 179 -12.27 -2.72 12.97
CA THR A 179 -13.32 -3.64 13.44
C THR A 179 -13.22 -5.00 12.74
N TRP A 180 -12.99 -5.00 11.42
CA TRP A 180 -12.70 -6.24 10.69
C TRP A 180 -11.48 -6.96 11.28
N TYR A 181 -10.39 -6.22 11.54
CA TYR A 181 -9.17 -6.78 12.13
C TYR A 181 -9.42 -7.37 13.52
N TRP A 182 -10.21 -6.69 14.34
CA TRP A 182 -10.62 -7.18 15.65
C TRP A 182 -11.36 -8.51 15.53
N ARG A 183 -12.40 -8.56 14.68
CA ARG A 183 -13.24 -9.74 14.45
C ARG A 183 -12.47 -10.95 13.92
N VAL A 184 -11.50 -10.75 13.01
CA VAL A 184 -10.70 -11.89 12.47
C VAL A 184 -9.68 -12.45 13.45
N ASN A 185 -9.33 -11.72 14.50
CA ASN A 185 -8.33 -12.16 15.49
C ASN A 185 -8.95 -12.61 16.82
N HIS A 186 -10.05 -11.99 17.26
CA HIS A 186 -10.62 -12.18 18.59
C HIS A 186 -12.00 -12.86 18.60
N GLY A 187 -12.63 -13.06 17.44
CA GLY A 187 -13.88 -13.82 17.34
C GLY A 187 -13.70 -15.33 17.54
N SER A 188 -14.81 -16.06 17.55
CA SER A 188 -14.81 -17.53 17.51
C SER A 188 -14.09 -18.07 16.26
N SER A 189 -13.67 -19.34 16.29
CA SER A 189 -12.99 -19.95 15.13
C SER A 189 -13.81 -19.92 13.84
N GLU A 190 -15.14 -19.94 13.94
CA GLU A 190 -16.05 -19.84 12.81
C GLU A 190 -16.14 -18.40 12.28
N GLU A 191 -16.41 -17.42 13.15
CA GLU A 191 -16.46 -15.99 12.78
C GLU A 191 -15.14 -15.52 12.16
N ARG A 192 -14.01 -15.90 12.76
CA ARG A 192 -12.68 -15.55 12.24
C ARG A 192 -12.47 -16.08 10.82
N ARG A 193 -12.94 -17.29 10.55
CA ARG A 193 -12.84 -17.93 9.22
C ARG A 193 -13.79 -17.26 8.23
N GLU A 194 -14.99 -16.92 8.65
CA GLU A 194 -15.98 -16.24 7.83
C GLU A 194 -15.50 -14.85 7.40
N HIS A 195 -15.12 -13.99 8.34
CA HIS A 195 -14.68 -12.63 8.05
C HIS A 195 -13.40 -12.60 7.20
N ARG A 196 -12.45 -13.53 7.42
CA ARG A 196 -11.31 -13.73 6.52
C ARG A 196 -11.77 -14.09 5.12
N ARG A 197 -12.66 -15.07 4.97
CA ARG A 197 -13.17 -15.49 3.67
C ARG A 197 -13.90 -14.37 2.94
N ARG A 198 -14.73 -13.57 3.60
CA ARG A 198 -15.44 -12.44 2.98
C ARG A 198 -14.45 -11.43 2.38
N PHE A 199 -13.41 -11.07 3.13
CA PHE A 199 -12.35 -10.16 2.65
C PHE A 199 -11.51 -10.80 1.54
N ASP A 200 -10.98 -12.00 1.77
CA ASP A 200 -10.06 -12.67 0.85
C ASP A 200 -10.73 -13.13 -0.43
N ARG A 201 -12.05 -13.38 -0.44
CA ARG A 201 -12.79 -13.79 -1.65
C ARG A 201 -13.35 -12.61 -2.43
N ASP A 202 -13.42 -11.41 -1.85
CA ASP A 202 -13.95 -10.24 -2.54
C ASP A 202 -13.10 -9.92 -3.81
N PRO A 203 -13.69 -9.94 -5.01
CA PRO A 203 -12.92 -9.74 -6.25
C PRO A 203 -12.28 -8.35 -6.35
N TRP A 204 -12.92 -7.32 -5.79
CA TRP A 204 -12.39 -5.97 -5.83
C TRP A 204 -11.21 -5.81 -4.87
N ALA A 205 -11.34 -6.31 -3.64
CA ALA A 205 -10.25 -6.33 -2.66
C ALA A 205 -9.02 -7.08 -3.20
N LYS A 206 -9.23 -8.26 -3.81
CA LYS A 206 -8.17 -9.03 -4.48
C LYS A 206 -7.48 -8.21 -5.55
N LYS A 207 -8.25 -7.61 -6.46
CA LYS A 207 -7.70 -6.80 -7.56
C LYS A 207 -6.90 -5.63 -7.02
N ARG A 208 -7.42 -4.92 -6.01
CA ARG A 208 -6.76 -3.75 -5.43
C ARG A 208 -5.45 -4.10 -4.73
N ARG A 209 -5.45 -5.17 -3.92
CA ARG A 209 -4.25 -5.70 -3.27
C ARG A 209 -3.21 -6.16 -4.30
N ALA A 210 -3.64 -6.79 -5.39
CA ALA A 210 -2.75 -7.17 -6.48
C ALA A 210 -2.13 -5.97 -7.19
N GLU A 211 -2.87 -4.88 -7.40
CA GLU A 211 -2.33 -3.61 -7.92
C GLU A 211 -1.26 -3.04 -6.98
N LYS A 212 -1.51 -3.01 -5.67
CA LYS A 212 -0.55 -2.53 -4.66
C LYS A 212 0.72 -3.37 -4.57
N ILE A 213 0.59 -4.69 -4.64
CA ILE A 213 1.73 -5.60 -4.73
C ILE A 213 2.49 -5.31 -6.03
N LYS A 214 1.80 -5.22 -7.17
CA LYS A 214 2.42 -4.93 -8.47
C LYS A 214 3.21 -3.63 -8.44
N ASP A 215 2.67 -2.56 -7.87
CA ASP A 215 3.36 -1.28 -7.76
C ASP A 215 4.58 -1.38 -6.83
N SER A 216 4.45 -2.07 -5.70
CA SER A 216 5.58 -2.38 -4.81
C SER A 216 6.69 -3.18 -5.51
N LEU A 217 6.32 -4.09 -6.43
CA LEU A 217 7.23 -4.90 -7.22
C LEU A 217 7.86 -4.12 -8.39
N LYS A 218 7.31 -2.99 -8.85
CA LYS A 218 7.98 -2.16 -9.87
C LYS A 218 9.24 -1.48 -9.34
N VAL A 219 9.32 -1.28 -8.03
CA VAL A 219 10.45 -0.63 -7.35
C VAL A 219 11.66 -1.56 -7.23
N VAL A 220 11.42 -2.87 -7.12
CA VAL A 220 12.47 -3.89 -7.17
C VAL A 220 12.65 -4.28 -8.63
N ASP A 221 13.90 -4.34 -9.12
CA ASP A 221 14.16 -4.93 -10.44
C ASP A 221 13.51 -6.32 -10.48
N LYS A 222 12.62 -6.57 -11.42
CA LYS A 222 11.84 -7.82 -11.46
C LYS A 222 12.74 -9.05 -11.58
N LEU A 223 13.94 -8.90 -12.17
CA LEU A 223 14.97 -9.93 -12.12
C LEU A 223 15.62 -10.09 -10.74
N GLY A 224 15.75 -9.01 -9.96
CA GLY A 224 16.11 -9.09 -8.55
C GLY A 224 15.10 -9.90 -7.74
N PHE A 225 13.81 -9.73 -8.03
CA PHE A 225 12.75 -10.54 -7.40
C PHE A 225 12.80 -11.99 -7.86
N ALA A 226 13.03 -12.25 -9.15
CA ALA A 226 13.24 -13.61 -9.67
C ALA A 226 14.43 -14.32 -8.98
N ARG A 227 15.53 -13.60 -8.72
CA ARG A 227 16.70 -14.14 -8.00
C ARG A 227 16.39 -14.48 -6.55
N PHE A 228 15.56 -13.69 -5.87
CA PHE A 228 15.19 -13.95 -4.48
C PHE A 228 14.60 -15.36 -4.31
N PHE A 229 13.70 -15.76 -5.21
CA PHE A 229 13.06 -17.08 -5.19
C PHE A 229 13.97 -18.27 -5.53
N LEU A 230 15.22 -18.04 -5.96
CA LEU A 230 16.15 -19.14 -6.22
C LEU A 230 16.77 -19.72 -4.93
N HIS A 231 16.67 -18.97 -3.83
CA HIS A 231 17.38 -19.25 -2.58
C HIS A 231 16.43 -19.51 -1.40
N THR A 232 15.15 -19.73 -1.66
CA THR A 232 14.15 -20.02 -0.64
C THR A 232 13.98 -21.53 -0.45
N ASP A 233 13.46 -21.92 0.71
CA ASP A 233 13.33 -23.33 1.11
C ASP A 233 12.10 -24.03 0.49
N ASP A 234 11.17 -23.30 -0.13
CA ASP A 234 10.00 -23.89 -0.81
C ASP A 234 10.39 -24.41 -2.21
N PRO A 235 10.16 -25.70 -2.53
CA PRO A 235 10.54 -26.27 -3.82
C PRO A 235 9.80 -25.67 -5.03
N ASN A 236 8.69 -24.95 -4.83
CA ASN A 236 7.95 -24.28 -5.91
C ASN A 236 8.48 -22.87 -6.21
N ASP A 237 9.21 -22.27 -5.29
CA ASP A 237 9.69 -20.90 -5.44
C ASP A 237 10.67 -20.72 -6.61
N PRO A 238 11.65 -21.62 -6.86
CA PRO A 238 12.50 -21.50 -8.04
C PRO A 238 11.71 -21.49 -9.35
N THR A 239 10.59 -22.23 -9.40
CA THR A 239 9.66 -22.21 -10.53
C THR A 239 9.07 -20.82 -10.74
N LEU A 240 8.65 -20.14 -9.67
CA LEU A 240 8.17 -18.77 -9.73
C LEU A 240 9.26 -17.80 -10.21
N GLY A 241 10.49 -17.97 -9.74
CA GLY A 241 11.66 -17.23 -10.22
C GLY A 241 11.84 -17.33 -11.75
N ALA A 242 11.79 -18.54 -12.30
CA ALA A 242 11.88 -18.78 -13.74
C ALA A 242 10.71 -18.15 -14.53
N ILE A 243 9.48 -18.24 -14.01
CA ILE A 243 8.28 -17.62 -14.60
C ILE A 243 8.46 -16.10 -14.73
N ILE A 244 8.93 -15.45 -13.66
CA ILE A 244 9.18 -14.01 -13.66
C ILE A 244 10.27 -13.67 -14.69
N ALA A 245 11.37 -14.42 -14.73
CA ALA A 245 12.44 -14.20 -15.68
C ALA A 245 11.99 -14.35 -17.14
N TRP A 246 11.19 -15.37 -17.49
CA TRP A 246 10.65 -15.52 -18.85
C TRP A 246 9.74 -14.37 -19.27
N ARG A 247 8.89 -13.89 -18.35
CA ARG A 247 8.03 -12.73 -18.62
C ARG A 247 8.85 -11.47 -18.90
N GLU A 248 9.93 -11.26 -18.15
CA GLU A 248 10.84 -10.14 -18.39
C GLU A 248 11.63 -10.29 -19.68
N PHE A 249 12.08 -11.50 -20.01
CA PHE A 249 12.74 -11.78 -21.28
C PHE A 249 11.83 -11.45 -22.47
N GLU A 250 10.58 -11.94 -22.45
CA GLU A 250 9.59 -11.65 -23.50
C GLU A 250 9.35 -10.15 -23.66
N ALA A 251 9.08 -9.43 -22.56
CA ALA A 251 8.85 -7.99 -22.60
C ALA A 251 10.04 -7.22 -23.21
N ARG A 252 11.27 -7.55 -22.79
CA ARG A 252 12.48 -6.88 -23.26
C ARG A 252 12.88 -7.25 -24.69
N ALA A 253 12.67 -8.51 -25.09
CA ALA A 253 12.89 -8.95 -26.46
C ALA A 253 11.96 -8.22 -27.44
N ARG A 254 10.66 -8.13 -27.12
CA ARG A 254 9.68 -7.38 -27.93
C ARG A 254 10.04 -5.90 -28.00
N GLU A 255 10.38 -5.28 -26.87
CA GLU A 255 10.82 -3.87 -26.81
C GLU A 255 12.02 -3.59 -27.71
N LEU A 256 13.05 -4.44 -27.64
CA LEU A 256 14.24 -4.31 -28.47
C LEU A 256 13.93 -4.41 -29.97
N LEU A 257 13.13 -5.40 -30.36
CA LEU A 257 12.72 -5.59 -31.76
C LEU A 257 11.90 -4.42 -32.28
N TYR A 258 10.97 -3.90 -31.47
CA TYR A 258 10.19 -2.71 -31.80
C TYR A 258 11.08 -1.49 -32.03
N ARG A 259 12.05 -1.24 -31.14
CA ARG A 259 13.01 -0.14 -31.30
C ARG A 259 13.90 -0.30 -32.54
N ARG A 260 14.08 -1.54 -33.02
CA ARG A 260 14.78 -1.87 -34.27
C ARG A 260 13.89 -1.87 -35.52
N GLY A 261 12.63 -1.45 -35.41
CA GLY A 261 11.71 -1.28 -36.53
C GLY A 261 10.76 -2.46 -36.77
N HIS A 262 10.86 -3.55 -36.01
CA HIS A 262 9.92 -4.69 -36.08
C HIS A 262 8.71 -4.42 -35.19
N ARG A 263 7.83 -3.51 -35.64
CA ARG A 263 6.68 -3.04 -34.84
C ARG A 263 5.67 -4.16 -34.58
N GLU A 264 5.62 -5.15 -35.46
CA GLU A 264 4.75 -6.33 -35.36
C GLU A 264 5.08 -7.21 -34.15
N ALA A 265 6.27 -7.05 -33.55
CA ALA A 265 6.67 -7.80 -32.37
C ALA A 265 5.82 -7.50 -31.11
N TYR A 266 4.97 -6.46 -31.13
CA TYR A 266 4.00 -6.17 -30.07
C TYR A 266 2.59 -6.70 -30.33
N ASP A 267 2.34 -7.29 -31.51
CA ASP A 267 1.07 -7.92 -31.82
C ASP A 267 0.91 -9.22 -30.99
N ASP A 268 -0.25 -9.42 -30.38
CA ASP A 268 -0.56 -10.61 -29.58
C ASP A 268 -0.57 -11.90 -30.44
N SER A 269 -0.75 -11.78 -31.76
CA SER A 269 -0.61 -12.88 -32.71
C SER A 269 0.85 -13.31 -32.93
N PHE A 270 1.84 -12.45 -32.61
CA PHE A 270 3.26 -12.77 -32.68
C PHE A 270 3.68 -13.57 -31.44
N THR A 271 3.80 -14.88 -31.58
CA THR A 271 4.26 -15.74 -30.47
C THR A 271 5.77 -15.67 -30.29
N MET A 272 6.23 -15.81 -29.04
CA MET A 272 7.65 -15.78 -28.71
C MET A 272 8.46 -16.79 -29.53
N ALA A 273 8.06 -18.06 -29.52
CA ALA A 273 8.82 -19.14 -30.14
C ALA A 273 8.86 -19.04 -31.67
N ALA A 274 7.74 -18.71 -32.33
CA ALA A 274 7.65 -18.73 -33.79
C ALA A 274 8.09 -17.42 -34.44
N SER A 275 7.99 -16.29 -33.74
CA SER A 275 8.16 -14.96 -34.36
C SER A 275 9.26 -14.14 -33.69
N VAL A 276 9.20 -13.95 -32.36
CA VAL A 276 10.15 -13.08 -31.65
C VAL A 276 11.54 -13.70 -31.58
N MET A 277 11.66 -14.99 -31.26
CA MET A 277 12.95 -15.66 -31.09
C MET A 277 13.78 -15.74 -32.39
N PRO A 278 13.20 -16.09 -33.56
CA PRO A 278 13.93 -16.03 -34.83
C PRO A 278 14.41 -14.63 -35.18
N LEU A 279 13.57 -13.61 -34.98
CA LEU A 279 13.95 -12.21 -35.23
C LEU A 279 15.07 -11.78 -34.28
N LEU A 280 14.97 -12.10 -33.00
CA LEU A 280 15.98 -11.77 -32.00
C LEU A 280 17.33 -12.43 -32.33
N ARG A 281 17.31 -13.70 -32.75
CA ARG A 281 18.49 -14.42 -33.21
C ARG A 281 19.12 -13.75 -34.43
N ARG A 282 18.32 -13.32 -35.40
CA ARG A 282 18.80 -12.60 -36.60
C ARG A 282 19.44 -11.26 -36.23
N GLU A 283 18.81 -10.51 -35.34
CA GLU A 283 19.24 -9.16 -34.95
C GLU A 283 20.49 -9.13 -34.04
N LEU A 284 20.67 -10.15 -33.21
CA LEU A 284 21.73 -10.20 -32.19
C LEU A 284 22.81 -11.27 -32.45
N ASN A 285 22.58 -12.18 -33.40
CA ASN A 285 23.42 -13.35 -33.66
C ASN A 285 23.70 -14.21 -32.42
N ILE A 286 22.72 -14.33 -31.52
CA ILE A 286 22.78 -15.15 -30.31
C ILE A 286 21.53 -16.04 -30.28
N ASP A 287 21.72 -17.34 -30.00
CA ASP A 287 20.62 -18.27 -29.82
C ASP A 287 20.16 -18.29 -28.36
N TYR A 288 19.01 -17.66 -28.10
CA TYR A 288 18.35 -17.70 -26.81
C TYR A 288 17.32 -18.84 -26.70
N GLY A 289 17.16 -19.67 -27.73
CA GLY A 289 16.27 -20.84 -27.73
C GLY A 289 16.42 -21.70 -26.47
N PRO A 290 17.65 -21.94 -25.98
CA PRO A 290 17.89 -22.59 -24.70
C PRO A 290 17.18 -21.99 -23.49
N LEU A 291 17.05 -20.67 -23.42
CA LEU A 291 16.37 -19.98 -22.33
C LEU A 291 14.86 -20.18 -22.39
N TRP A 292 14.29 -20.48 -23.56
CA TRP A 292 12.85 -20.68 -23.73
C TRP A 292 12.43 -22.16 -23.67
N ARG A 293 13.39 -23.07 -23.49
CA ARG A 293 13.14 -24.50 -23.28
C ARG A 293 12.38 -24.70 -21.97
N SER A 294 11.46 -25.67 -21.95
CA SER A 294 10.65 -26.05 -20.77
C SER A 294 9.63 -25.00 -20.27
N ARG A 295 9.62 -23.77 -20.80
CA ARG A 295 8.67 -22.72 -20.40
C ARG A 295 7.22 -23.16 -20.51
N ASN A 296 6.86 -23.83 -21.61
CA ASN A 296 5.47 -24.25 -21.82
C ASN A 296 5.05 -25.36 -20.86
N ASP A 297 5.96 -26.26 -20.49
CA ASP A 297 5.66 -27.32 -19.51
C ASP A 297 5.45 -26.70 -18.12
N VAL A 298 6.29 -25.73 -17.73
CA VAL A 298 6.13 -25.00 -16.47
C VAL A 298 4.85 -24.14 -16.46
N MET A 299 4.63 -23.32 -17.50
CA MET A 299 3.55 -22.32 -17.53
C MET A 299 2.16 -22.89 -17.84
N HIS A 300 2.06 -24.04 -18.51
CA HIS A 300 0.79 -24.62 -18.96
C HIS A 300 0.51 -26.00 -18.40
N LYS A 301 1.54 -26.74 -17.94
CA LYS A 301 1.38 -28.10 -17.38
C LYS A 301 1.73 -28.17 -15.89
N ASN A 302 1.90 -27.02 -15.23
CA ASN A 302 2.23 -26.91 -13.80
C ASN A 302 3.44 -27.76 -13.38
N SER A 303 4.41 -27.95 -14.28
CA SER A 303 5.64 -28.67 -13.95
C SER A 303 6.51 -27.85 -13.00
N VAL A 304 7.00 -28.49 -11.93
CA VAL A 304 7.97 -27.88 -11.00
C VAL A 304 9.34 -27.87 -11.64
N MET A 305 10.03 -26.73 -11.59
CA MET A 305 11.38 -26.55 -12.12
C MET A 305 12.42 -26.65 -10.99
N PRO A 306 13.46 -27.48 -11.13
CA PRO A 306 14.58 -27.54 -10.18
C PRO A 306 15.33 -26.19 -10.05
N SER A 307 15.89 -25.92 -8.87
CA SER A 307 16.58 -24.65 -8.59
C SER A 307 17.74 -24.36 -9.55
N ASP A 308 18.52 -25.37 -9.94
CA ASP A 308 19.63 -25.18 -10.87
C ASP A 308 19.17 -24.82 -12.28
N GLU A 309 18.07 -25.41 -12.76
CA GLU A 309 17.47 -25.05 -14.05
C GLU A 309 16.87 -23.63 -14.00
N ALA A 310 16.15 -23.30 -12.92
CA ALA A 310 15.62 -21.97 -12.71
C ALA A 310 16.75 -20.92 -12.66
N ARG A 311 17.88 -21.23 -12.02
CA ARG A 311 19.06 -20.36 -11.98
C ARG A 311 19.61 -20.10 -13.38
N VAL A 312 19.73 -21.14 -14.22
CA VAL A 312 20.16 -20.98 -15.63
C VAL A 312 19.24 -20.04 -16.40
N VAL A 313 17.92 -20.14 -16.21
CA VAL A 313 16.95 -19.22 -16.82
C VAL A 313 17.15 -17.80 -16.31
N VAL A 314 17.12 -17.58 -14.99
CA VAL A 314 17.20 -16.24 -14.38
C VAL A 314 18.52 -15.55 -14.74
N ASP A 315 19.65 -16.23 -14.64
CA ASP A 315 20.97 -15.67 -15.02
C ASP A 315 21.10 -15.48 -16.53
N GLY A 316 20.49 -16.36 -17.33
CA GLY A 316 20.39 -16.20 -18.77
C GLY A 316 19.67 -14.91 -19.18
N VAL A 317 18.51 -14.65 -18.59
CA VAL A 317 17.73 -13.42 -18.84
C VAL A 317 18.47 -12.19 -18.32
N ARG A 318 19.15 -12.28 -17.17
CA ARG A 318 20.01 -11.19 -16.67
C ARG A 318 21.09 -10.81 -17.68
N ARG A 319 21.83 -11.79 -18.19
CA ARG A 319 22.87 -11.56 -19.22
C ARG A 319 22.28 -10.95 -20.50
N PHE A 320 21.10 -11.40 -20.92
CA PHE A 320 20.39 -10.81 -22.06
C PHE A 320 20.10 -9.31 -21.82
N ILE A 321 19.49 -8.96 -20.68
CA ILE A 321 19.15 -7.57 -20.36
C ILE A 321 20.40 -6.70 -20.24
N GLU A 322 21.47 -7.19 -19.60
CA GLU A 322 22.74 -6.48 -19.49
C GLU A 322 23.38 -6.24 -20.87
N SER A 323 23.42 -7.25 -21.74
CA SER A 323 24.01 -7.15 -23.09
C SER A 323 23.22 -6.25 -24.03
N THR A 324 21.94 -6.01 -23.74
CA THR A 324 21.04 -5.20 -24.58
C THR A 324 20.84 -3.78 -24.03
N ARG A 325 21.09 -3.53 -22.74
CA ARG A 325 21.07 -2.18 -22.14
C ARG A 325 21.96 -1.18 -22.88
N GLY A 326 23.16 -1.59 -23.30
CA GLY A 326 24.06 -0.74 -24.10
C GLY A 326 23.57 -0.45 -25.53
N LYS A 327 22.59 -1.22 -26.03
CA LYS A 327 22.01 -1.10 -27.37
C LYS A 327 20.62 -0.44 -27.38
N LEU A 328 20.08 -0.12 -26.20
CA LEU A 328 18.74 0.44 -26.02
C LEU A 328 18.74 1.97 -25.82
N GLY A 329 19.89 2.62 -25.63
CA GLY A 329 19.98 4.05 -25.29
C GLY A 329 19.49 4.36 -23.87
N PRO A 330 19.85 5.52 -23.26
CA PRO A 330 19.39 5.86 -21.91
C PRO A 330 17.86 5.96 -21.88
N GLN A 331 17.28 5.48 -20.78
CA GLN A 331 15.82 5.46 -20.53
C GLN A 331 15.24 6.84 -20.29
#